data_AF-A0A7U7GDL9-F1
#
_entry.id   AF-A0A7U7GDL9-F1
#
_cell.length_a   1.000
_cell.length_b   1.000
_cell.length_c   1.000
_cell.angle_alpha   90.00
_cell.angle_beta   90.00
_cell.angle_gamma   90.00
#
_symmetry.space_group_name_H-M   'P 1'
#
loop_
_entity.id
_entity.type
_entity.pdbx_description
1 polymer ?
#
loop_
_entity_poly.entity_id
_entity_poly.type
_entity_poly.pdbx_seq_one_letter_code
_entity_poly.pdbx_strand_id
1 'polypeptide(L)'
;MKFLRICSTALVLLLSATIAHAQGFEQSSFPAGLGKPELKYHLLVPEGVTITNKKGEVYKAGQIVVVPGSNVTILESAYVKKQMNDTAFKSSFVNETSYSGMPEEKVRDYAIVSVKVPEGVTVQSPGKTITGPSSVTLMVTMAGMNATPDTIPAESWNTMGGWSGWNK
;
A
#
# COMPACT_ATOMS: atom_id res chain seq x y z
N MET A 1 31.56 -10.11 -43.94
CA MET A 1 30.53 -9.29 -43.25
C MET A 1 29.21 -10.06 -43.11
N LYS A 2 29.12 -11.05 -42.20
CA LYS A 2 27.86 -11.78 -41.89
C LYS A 2 27.55 -11.88 -40.39
N PHE A 3 28.50 -11.53 -39.51
CA PHE A 3 28.34 -11.63 -38.06
C PHE A 3 27.63 -10.43 -37.40
N LEU A 4 27.54 -9.28 -38.09
CA LEU A 4 26.94 -8.06 -37.53
C LEU A 4 25.41 -8.01 -37.61
N ARG A 5 24.76 -8.95 -38.30
CA ARG A 5 23.28 -8.96 -38.45
C ARG A 5 22.54 -9.84 -37.44
N ILE A 6 23.23 -10.78 -36.77
CA ILE A 6 22.59 -11.73 -35.84
C ILE A 6 22.44 -11.12 -34.43
N CYS A 7 23.34 -10.22 -34.02
CA CYS A 7 23.24 -9.59 -32.71
C CYS A 7 22.06 -8.60 -32.59
N SER A 8 21.60 -8.00 -33.70
CA SER A 8 20.50 -7.04 -33.68
C SER A 8 19.14 -7.70 -33.43
N THR A 9 18.91 -8.93 -33.89
CA THR A 9 17.62 -9.62 -33.71
C THR A 9 17.46 -10.20 -32.30
N ALA A 10 18.56 -10.66 -31.68
CA ALA A 10 18.54 -11.13 -30.29
C ALA A 10 18.29 -9.98 -29.30
N LEU A 11 18.84 -8.78 -29.58
CA LEU A 11 18.64 -7.61 -28.73
C LEU A 11 17.18 -7.13 -28.76
N VAL A 12 16.53 -7.13 -29.92
CA VAL A 12 15.10 -6.74 -30.05
C VAL A 12 14.19 -7.74 -29.32
N LEU A 13 14.48 -9.04 -29.39
CA LEU A 13 13.72 -10.07 -28.65
C LEU A 13 13.92 -9.99 -27.13
N LEU A 14 15.14 -9.67 -26.66
CA LEU A 14 15.41 -9.44 -25.23
C LEU A 14 14.76 -8.16 -24.69
N LEU A 15 14.71 -7.08 -25.48
CA LEU A 15 13.93 -5.89 -25.11
C LEU A 15 12.41 -6.14 -25.13
N SER A 16 11.92 -7.03 -25.99
CA SER A 16 10.48 -7.38 -26.03
C SER A 16 10.05 -8.17 -24.79
N ALA A 17 10.94 -8.99 -24.23
CA ALA A 17 10.66 -9.80 -23.04
C ALA A 17 10.65 -8.97 -21.75
N THR A 18 11.45 -7.90 -21.67
CA THR A 18 11.50 -7.05 -20.47
C THR A 18 10.33 -6.07 -20.36
N ILE A 19 9.67 -5.74 -21.48
CA ILE A 19 8.49 -4.85 -21.48
C ILE A 19 7.20 -5.60 -21.08
N ALA A 20 7.15 -6.93 -21.30
CA ALA A 20 5.98 -7.74 -20.98
C ALA A 20 5.67 -7.81 -19.47
N HIS A 21 6.64 -7.60 -18.59
CA HIS A 21 6.44 -7.62 -17.13
C HIS A 21 5.85 -6.32 -16.56
N ALA A 22 5.79 -5.24 -17.34
CA ALA A 22 5.23 -3.96 -16.89
C ALA A 22 3.74 -3.77 -17.28
N GLN A 23 3.22 -4.55 -18.24
CA GLN A 23 1.88 -4.33 -18.81
C GLN A 23 0.74 -5.15 -18.15
N GLY A 24 1.01 -5.87 -17.05
CA GLY A 24 0.03 -6.81 -16.47
C GLY A 24 -0.76 -6.34 -15.25
N PHE A 25 -0.47 -5.18 -14.67
CA PHE A 25 -1.01 -4.81 -13.34
C PHE A 25 -2.15 -3.78 -13.36
N GLU A 26 -2.62 -3.34 -14.55
CA GLU A 26 -3.72 -2.38 -14.69
C GLU A 26 -5.14 -2.98 -14.51
N GLN A 27 -5.30 -4.20 -13.99
CA GLN A 27 -6.63 -4.74 -13.70
C GLN A 27 -6.94 -4.73 -12.20
N SER A 28 -7.79 -3.75 -11.86
CA SER A 28 -8.36 -3.32 -10.59
C SER A 28 -9.02 -4.43 -9.76
N SER A 29 -8.25 -5.41 -9.32
CA SER A 29 -8.62 -6.25 -8.18
C SER A 29 -7.39 -6.41 -7.30
N PHE A 30 -7.52 -6.00 -6.05
CA PHE A 30 -6.49 -6.15 -5.05
C PHE A 30 -6.91 -7.30 -4.13
N PRO A 31 -6.58 -8.56 -4.51
CA PRO A 31 -7.03 -9.71 -3.75
C PRO A 31 -6.48 -9.64 -2.33
N ALA A 32 -7.26 -10.19 -1.39
CA ALA A 32 -6.77 -10.34 -0.04
C ALA A 32 -5.53 -11.24 0.02
N GLY A 33 -4.67 -10.99 0.99
CA GLY A 33 -3.41 -11.67 1.17
C GLY A 33 -2.24 -10.71 1.37
N LEU A 34 -1.04 -11.29 1.40
CA LEU A 34 0.19 -10.53 1.48
C LEU A 34 0.34 -9.64 0.23
N GLY A 35 0.79 -8.41 0.44
CA GLY A 35 1.19 -7.54 -0.66
C GLY A 35 2.34 -8.17 -1.45
N LYS A 36 2.33 -7.93 -2.76
CA LYS A 36 3.37 -8.43 -3.66
C LYS A 36 4.68 -7.66 -3.44
N PRO A 37 5.80 -8.31 -3.04
CA PRO A 37 7.05 -7.62 -2.73
C PRO A 37 7.65 -6.83 -3.91
N GLU A 38 7.34 -7.24 -5.14
CA GLU A 38 7.76 -6.58 -6.38
C GLU A 38 6.94 -5.34 -6.75
N LEU A 39 5.90 -5.03 -5.97
CA LEU A 39 5.01 -3.88 -6.19
C LEU A 39 5.10 -2.89 -5.04
N LYS A 40 4.91 -1.62 -5.36
CA LYS A 40 4.58 -0.57 -4.40
C LYS A 40 3.13 -0.14 -4.58
N TYR A 41 2.44 -0.02 -3.46
CA TYR A 41 1.04 0.35 -3.38
C TYR A 41 0.92 1.85 -3.13
N HIS A 42 0.10 2.50 -3.94
CA HIS A 42 -0.30 3.88 -3.80
C HIS A 42 -1.61 3.88 -3.04
N LEU A 43 -1.60 4.38 -1.81
CA LEU A 43 -2.76 4.40 -0.93
C LEU A 43 -3.22 5.85 -0.75
N LEU A 44 -4.51 6.10 -0.97
CA LEU A 44 -5.10 7.37 -0.59
C LEU A 44 -5.23 7.43 0.93
N VAL A 45 -4.64 8.45 1.56
CA VAL A 45 -4.77 8.67 3.00
C VAL A 45 -6.26 8.91 3.32
N PRO A 46 -6.87 8.12 4.23
CA PRO A 46 -8.28 8.26 4.57
C PRO A 46 -8.60 9.58 5.27
N GLU A 47 -9.86 9.99 5.20
CA GLU A 47 -10.35 11.14 5.97
C GLU A 47 -10.11 10.98 7.48
N GLY A 48 -9.74 12.08 8.14
CA GLY A 48 -9.39 12.09 9.55
C GLY A 48 -8.04 11.44 9.90
N VAL A 49 -7.36 10.80 8.95
CA VAL A 49 -6.04 10.19 9.17
C VAL A 49 -4.93 11.18 8.83
N THR A 50 -3.91 11.24 9.70
CA THR A 50 -2.66 11.96 9.47
C THR A 50 -1.49 11.02 9.69
N ILE A 51 -0.54 10.99 8.77
CA ILE A 51 0.69 10.20 8.85
C ILE A 51 1.86 11.17 8.93
N THR A 52 2.67 11.07 9.98
CA THR A 52 3.92 11.83 10.13
C THR A 52 5.07 10.86 10.03
N ASN A 53 5.89 10.98 8.99
CA ASN A 53 6.99 10.08 8.76
C ASN A 53 8.23 10.46 9.61
N LYS A 54 9.28 9.63 9.59
CA LYS A 54 10.48 9.85 10.43
C LYS A 54 11.22 11.16 10.11
N LYS A 55 11.03 11.72 8.92
CA LYS A 55 11.61 13.00 8.49
C LYS A 55 10.78 14.21 8.95
N GLY A 56 9.64 13.98 9.59
CA GLY A 56 8.69 15.02 9.97
C GLY A 56 7.77 15.46 8.81
N GLU A 57 7.77 14.75 7.68
CA GLU A 57 6.83 15.03 6.59
C GLU A 57 5.44 14.55 6.99
N VAL A 58 4.42 15.37 6.73
CA VAL A 58 3.04 15.12 7.15
C VAL A 58 2.15 14.87 5.92
N TYR A 59 1.48 13.73 5.93
CA TYR A 59 0.51 13.31 4.91
C TYR A 59 -0.89 13.25 5.51
N LYS A 60 -1.85 13.90 4.86
CA LYS A 60 -3.24 14.06 5.30
C LYS A 60 -4.21 13.50 4.27
N ALA A 61 -5.47 13.43 4.68
CA ALA A 61 -6.60 13.01 3.85
C ALA A 61 -6.52 13.56 2.40
N GLY A 62 -6.73 12.68 1.42
CA GLY A 62 -6.70 13.03 0.00
C GLY A 62 -5.30 13.03 -0.64
N GLN A 63 -4.22 12.95 0.15
CA GLN A 63 -2.88 12.73 -0.38
C GLN A 63 -2.63 11.25 -0.65
N ILE A 64 -1.81 10.95 -1.66
CA ILE A 64 -1.39 9.58 -1.97
C ILE A 64 -0.05 9.33 -1.31
N VAL A 65 0.03 8.22 -0.57
CA VAL A 65 1.28 7.71 0.01
C VAL A 65 1.67 6.39 -0.63
N VAL A 66 2.97 6.17 -0.77
CA VAL A 66 3.54 4.97 -1.38
C VAL A 66 4.06 4.04 -0.29
N VAL A 67 3.69 2.78 -0.38
CA VAL A 67 4.07 1.72 0.56
C VAL A 67 4.58 0.50 -0.23
N PRO A 68 5.82 0.02 0.01
CA PRO A 68 6.30 -1.23 -0.56
C PRO A 68 5.38 -2.40 -0.19
N GLY A 69 5.08 -3.29 -1.14
CA GLY A 69 4.14 -4.38 -0.95
C GLY A 69 4.56 -5.38 0.13
N SER A 70 5.85 -5.50 0.41
CA SER A 70 6.41 -6.28 1.53
C SER A 70 5.95 -5.79 2.92
N ASN A 71 5.40 -4.57 2.99
CA ASN A 71 4.86 -3.95 4.19
C ASN A 71 3.33 -3.88 4.21
N VAL A 72 2.64 -4.39 3.18
CA VAL A 72 1.18 -4.35 3.03
C VAL A 72 0.60 -5.75 3.19
N THR A 73 -0.56 -5.85 3.82
CA THR A 73 -1.43 -7.02 3.79
C THR A 73 -2.86 -6.56 3.58
N ILE A 74 -3.53 -7.10 2.56
CA ILE A 74 -4.92 -6.79 2.24
C ILE A 74 -5.79 -7.82 2.95
N LEU A 75 -6.70 -7.38 3.79
CA LEU A 75 -7.50 -8.22 4.67
C LEU A 75 -8.88 -8.49 4.06
N GLU A 76 -9.34 -9.74 4.15
CA GLU A 76 -10.71 -10.10 3.77
C GLU A 76 -11.72 -9.47 4.74
N SER A 77 -12.83 -8.94 4.22
CA SER A 77 -13.86 -8.32 5.05
C SER A 77 -14.43 -9.28 6.10
N ALA A 78 -14.59 -10.56 5.78
CA ALA A 78 -15.06 -11.57 6.73
C ALA A 78 -14.08 -11.78 7.89
N TYR A 79 -12.78 -11.81 7.60
CA TYR A 79 -11.73 -11.86 8.61
C TYR A 79 -11.76 -10.62 9.51
N VAL A 80 -11.85 -9.43 8.91
CA VAL A 80 -11.92 -8.16 9.65
C VAL A 80 -13.12 -8.15 10.59
N LYS A 81 -14.32 -8.50 10.11
CA LYS A 81 -15.53 -8.61 10.94
C LYS A 81 -15.34 -9.54 12.15
N LYS A 82 -14.65 -10.66 11.99
CA LYS A 82 -14.33 -11.58 13.10
C LYS A 82 -13.35 -10.96 14.09
N GLN A 83 -12.29 -10.32 13.58
CA GLN A 83 -11.23 -9.70 14.39
C GLN A 83 -11.66 -8.42 15.09
N MET A 84 -12.79 -7.83 14.73
CA MET A 84 -13.36 -6.68 15.44
C MET A 84 -13.69 -6.94 16.92
N ASN A 85 -13.77 -8.21 17.33
CA ASN A 85 -13.91 -8.61 18.73
C ASN A 85 -12.56 -8.65 19.50
N ASP A 86 -11.43 -8.61 18.78
CA ASP A 86 -10.10 -8.57 19.37
C ASP A 86 -9.70 -7.11 19.67
N THR A 87 -9.39 -6.83 20.93
CA THR A 87 -9.05 -5.49 21.40
C THR A 87 -7.78 -4.94 20.75
N ALA A 88 -6.78 -5.80 20.48
CA ALA A 88 -5.52 -5.36 19.87
C ALA A 88 -5.74 -5.01 18.39
N PHE A 89 -6.48 -5.84 17.65
CA PHE A 89 -6.88 -5.56 16.28
C PHE A 89 -7.69 -4.26 16.19
N LYS A 90 -8.72 -4.11 17.02
CA LYS A 90 -9.55 -2.90 17.07
C LYS A 90 -8.74 -1.64 17.40
N SER A 91 -7.73 -1.77 18.27
CA SER A 91 -6.83 -0.66 18.60
C SER A 91 -5.91 -0.30 17.43
N SER A 92 -5.48 -1.27 16.63
CA SER A 92 -4.67 -1.05 15.43
C SER A 92 -5.44 -0.43 14.26
N PHE A 93 -6.77 -0.55 14.26
CA PHE A 93 -7.63 -0.07 13.17
C PHE A 93 -8.03 1.38 13.40
N VAL A 94 -7.31 2.30 12.76
CA VAL A 94 -7.38 3.74 13.08
C VAL A 94 -8.68 4.41 12.64
N ASN A 95 -9.25 4.01 11.50
CA ASN A 95 -10.54 4.52 11.01
C ASN A 95 -11.66 3.48 11.09
N GLU A 96 -11.61 2.63 12.11
CA GLU A 96 -12.59 1.57 12.38
C GLU A 96 -14.04 2.08 12.49
N THR A 97 -14.27 3.24 13.11
CA THR A 97 -15.63 3.80 13.25
C THR A 97 -16.29 4.02 11.88
N SER A 98 -15.51 4.44 10.89
CA SER A 98 -15.99 4.61 9.51
C SER A 98 -16.32 3.28 8.83
N TYR A 99 -15.66 2.19 9.24
CA TYR A 99 -15.93 0.84 8.77
C TYR A 99 -17.17 0.22 9.43
N SER A 100 -17.28 0.31 10.76
CA SER A 100 -18.37 -0.28 11.54
C SER A 100 -19.74 0.35 11.22
N GLY A 101 -19.77 1.61 10.80
CA GLY A 101 -20.99 2.30 10.38
C GLY A 101 -21.37 2.10 8.90
N MET A 102 -20.61 1.32 8.13
CA MET A 102 -20.76 1.24 6.68
C MET A 102 -21.78 0.17 6.26
N PRO A 103 -22.73 0.50 5.35
CA PRO A 103 -23.58 -0.52 4.71
C PRO A 103 -22.75 -1.52 3.92
N GLU A 104 -23.14 -2.81 3.92
CA GLU A 104 -22.38 -3.87 3.22
C GLU A 104 -22.17 -3.60 1.73
N GLU A 105 -23.14 -2.93 1.09
CA GLU A 105 -23.07 -2.53 -0.31
C GLU A 105 -21.89 -1.59 -0.59
N LYS A 106 -21.56 -0.71 0.37
CA LYS A 106 -20.45 0.25 0.25
C LYS A 106 -19.10 -0.36 0.63
N VAL A 107 -19.07 -1.44 1.41
CA VAL A 107 -17.82 -2.12 1.79
C VAL A 107 -17.03 -2.57 0.54
N ARG A 108 -17.74 -2.85 -0.56
CA ARG A 108 -17.17 -3.20 -1.85
C ARG A 108 -16.37 -2.09 -2.53
N ASP A 109 -16.44 -0.84 -2.07
CA ASP A 109 -15.67 0.28 -2.61
C ASP A 109 -14.35 0.51 -1.86
N TYR A 110 -14.12 -0.26 -0.79
CA TYR A 110 -12.98 -0.11 0.11
C TYR A 110 -12.18 -1.40 0.25
N ALA A 111 -10.89 -1.24 0.49
CA ALA A 111 -10.00 -2.31 0.93
C ALA A 111 -9.60 -2.06 2.38
N ILE A 112 -9.53 -3.13 3.17
CA ILE A 112 -8.93 -3.06 4.51
C ILE A 112 -7.49 -3.51 4.39
N VAL A 113 -6.56 -2.61 4.69
CA VAL A 113 -5.12 -2.85 4.55
C VAL A 113 -4.42 -2.73 5.89
N SER A 114 -3.66 -3.76 6.25
CA SER A 114 -2.70 -3.70 7.35
C SER A 114 -1.35 -3.29 6.80
N VAL A 115 -0.75 -2.25 7.38
CA VAL A 115 0.54 -1.70 6.95
C VAL A 115 1.52 -1.72 8.12
N LYS A 116 2.75 -2.18 7.89
CA LYS A 116 3.82 -2.11 8.88
C LYS A 116 4.27 -0.66 9.07
N VAL A 117 4.22 -0.18 10.31
CA VAL A 117 4.70 1.15 10.72
C VAL A 117 6.15 1.02 11.18
N PRO A 118 7.15 1.62 10.50
CA PRO A 118 8.52 1.57 10.95
C PRO A 118 8.75 2.57 12.09
N GLU A 119 9.85 2.39 12.80
CA GLU A 119 10.26 3.26 13.91
C GLU A 119 10.32 4.74 13.51
N GLY A 120 9.82 5.62 14.37
CA GLY A 120 9.82 7.07 14.16
C GLY A 120 8.68 7.58 13.27
N VAL A 121 7.77 6.70 12.85
CA VAL A 121 6.53 7.09 12.16
C VAL A 121 5.36 7.09 13.12
N THR A 122 4.48 8.08 12.96
CA THR A 122 3.22 8.20 13.70
C THR A 122 2.04 8.22 12.73
N VAL A 123 1.00 7.45 13.02
CA VAL A 123 -0.30 7.48 12.33
C VAL A 123 -1.38 7.88 13.33
N GLN A 124 -2.10 8.95 13.03
CA GLN A 124 -3.07 9.57 13.93
C GLN A 124 -4.44 9.62 13.29
N SER A 125 -5.47 9.47 14.12
CA SER A 125 -6.88 9.64 13.79
C SER A 125 -7.61 10.15 15.05
N PRO A 126 -8.88 10.62 14.96
CA PRO A 126 -9.61 11.07 16.13
C PRO A 126 -9.64 10.01 17.24
N GLY A 127 -8.99 10.29 18.37
CA GLY A 127 -8.94 9.39 19.53
C GLY A 127 -7.96 8.21 19.43
N LYS A 128 -7.17 8.08 18.36
CA LYS A 128 -6.13 7.03 18.25
C LYS A 128 -4.83 7.56 17.66
N THR A 129 -3.72 7.16 18.27
CA THR A 129 -2.36 7.41 17.75
C THR A 129 -1.59 6.10 17.81
N ILE A 130 -0.98 5.72 16.68
CA ILE A 130 -0.12 4.56 16.54
C ILE A 130 1.28 5.04 16.19
N THR A 131 2.27 4.58 16.95
CA THR A 131 3.68 4.86 16.69
C THR A 131 4.40 3.57 16.33
N GLY A 132 5.31 3.62 15.36
CA GLY A 132 6.14 2.47 15.01
C GLY A 132 7.25 2.22 16.03
N PRO A 133 7.81 0.98 16.09
CA PRO A 133 7.53 -0.15 15.21
C PRO A 133 6.23 -0.88 15.59
N SER A 134 5.27 -0.96 14.67
CA SER A 134 3.96 -1.60 14.90
C SER A 134 3.26 -1.92 13.58
N SER A 135 1.98 -2.28 13.62
CA SER A 135 1.13 -2.40 12.42
C SER A 135 -0.12 -1.54 12.60
N VAL A 136 -0.53 -0.89 11.51
CA VAL A 136 -1.75 -0.10 11.45
C VAL A 136 -2.71 -0.71 10.45
N THR A 137 -3.98 -0.84 10.84
CA THR A 137 -5.05 -1.25 9.92
C THR A 137 -5.81 -0.02 9.46
N LEU A 138 -6.03 0.09 8.15
CA LEU A 138 -6.66 1.22 7.48
C LEU A 138 -7.76 0.72 6.55
N MET A 139 -8.90 1.37 6.56
CA MET A 139 -9.88 1.29 5.46
C MET A 139 -9.50 2.35 4.42
N VAL A 140 -9.15 1.93 3.21
CA VAL A 140 -8.78 2.81 2.09
C VAL A 140 -9.74 2.60 0.93
N THR A 141 -10.01 3.65 0.14
CA THR A 141 -10.84 3.51 -1.06
C THR A 141 -10.08 2.75 -2.15
N MET A 142 -10.72 1.78 -2.79
CA MET A 142 -10.10 1.05 -3.91
C MET A 142 -9.93 1.92 -5.15
N ALA A 143 -10.81 2.91 -5.36
CA ALA A 143 -10.69 3.85 -6.48
C ALA A 143 -9.42 4.72 -6.39
N GLY A 144 -8.95 4.99 -5.16
CA GLY A 144 -7.70 5.70 -4.90
C GLY A 144 -6.48 4.79 -4.79
N MET A 145 -6.64 3.48 -4.95
CA MET A 145 -5.57 2.50 -4.81
C MET A 145 -4.98 2.12 -6.16
N ASN A 146 -3.66 2.18 -6.28
CA ASN A 146 -2.92 1.71 -7.44
C ASN A 146 -1.71 0.89 -7.01
N ALA A 147 -1.20 0.02 -7.88
CA ALA A 147 0.09 -0.63 -7.67
C ALA A 147 0.97 -0.48 -8.91
N THR A 148 2.24 -0.18 -8.67
CA THR A 148 3.26 -0.03 -9.72
C THR A 148 4.47 -0.87 -9.36
N PRO A 149 5.34 -1.24 -10.31
CA PRO A 149 6.60 -1.92 -9.99
C PRO A 149 7.38 -1.17 -8.90
N ASP A 150 7.89 -1.92 -7.93
CA ASP A 150 8.75 -1.38 -6.90
C ASP A 150 10.20 -1.36 -7.37
N THR A 151 10.73 -0.16 -7.53
CA THR A 151 12.14 0.08 -7.83
C THR A 151 12.88 0.63 -6.60
N ILE A 152 12.19 0.77 -5.48
CA ILE A 152 12.73 1.28 -4.23
C ILE A 152 13.41 0.10 -3.50
N PRO A 153 14.69 0.23 -3.10
CA PRO A 153 15.34 -0.81 -2.32
C PRO A 153 14.56 -1.14 -1.04
N ALA A 154 14.47 -2.41 -0.65
CA ALA A 154 13.69 -2.81 0.54
C ALA A 154 14.13 -2.09 1.82
N GLU A 155 15.44 -1.81 1.96
CA GLU A 155 16.04 -1.09 3.09
C GLU A 155 15.62 0.39 3.14
N SER A 156 15.12 0.93 2.03
CA SER A 156 14.67 2.32 1.92
C SER A 156 13.40 2.59 2.73
N TRP A 157 12.58 1.58 3.05
CA TRP A 157 11.38 1.81 3.88
C TRP A 157 11.73 2.37 5.26
N ASN A 158 12.71 1.77 5.94
CA ASN A 158 13.13 2.24 7.26
C ASN A 158 14.03 3.47 7.18
N THR A 159 14.90 3.53 6.16
CA THR A 159 15.91 4.61 6.04
C THR A 159 15.35 5.91 5.46
N MET A 160 14.37 5.84 4.55
CA MET A 160 13.67 7.01 4.02
C MET A 160 12.57 7.54 4.96
N GLY A 161 12.35 6.86 6.08
CA GLY A 161 11.45 7.28 7.14
C GLY A 161 10.01 6.76 7.01
N GLY A 162 9.79 5.69 6.25
CA GLY A 162 8.50 5.05 6.03
C GLY A 162 7.78 5.59 4.82
N TRP A 163 6.52 5.99 5.03
CA TRP A 163 5.63 6.52 4.00
C TRP A 163 6.28 7.69 3.25
N SER A 164 6.17 7.63 1.93
CA SER A 164 6.59 8.70 1.03
C SER A 164 5.39 9.20 0.22
N GLY A 165 5.32 10.51 0.01
CA GLY A 165 4.28 11.12 -0.81
C GLY A 165 4.49 10.79 -2.29
N TRP A 166 3.39 10.63 -3.02
CA TRP A 166 3.40 10.57 -4.47
C TRP A 166 2.86 11.87 -5.06
N ASN A 167 3.72 12.62 -5.74
CA ASN A 167 3.30 13.71 -6.62
C ASN A 167 3.10 13.10 -8.01
N LYS A 168 1.85 13.03 -8.49
CA LYS A 168 1.58 12.74 -9.90
C LYS A 168 2.01 13.90 -10.78
#